data_AF-A0A1A0VD99-F1
#
_entry.id   AF-A0A1A0VD99-F1
#
_cell.length_a   1.000
_cell.length_b   1.000
_cell.length_c   1.000
_cell.angle_alpha   90.00
_cell.angle_beta   90.00
_cell.angle_gamma   90.00
#
_symmetry.space_group_name_H-M   'P 1'
#
loop_
_entity.id
_entity.type
_entity.pdbx_description
1 polymer ?
#
loop_
_entity_poly.entity_id
_entity_poly.type
_entity_poly.pdbx_seq_one_letter_code
_entity_poly.pdbx_strand_id
1 'polypeptide(L)'
;MNSQPVPSGPGAEAFRAAIHRALDIKGITDPVARRYWEIGMMVAAKRESDFNNLAVNNWDSNAKAGDPTVGTLQFKGTTFDAYHEPGTPNDRRDNVAQAAAFINYAMGRYRVNIDGSDLAAKIQQADPSRSPKGY
;
A
#
# COMPACT_ATOMS: atom_id res chain seq x y z
N MET A 1 -25.07 8.87 1.38
CA MET A 1 -24.08 9.46 2.32
C MET A 1 -23.01 10.12 1.48
N ASN A 2 -22.78 11.42 1.63
CA ASN A 2 -21.73 12.14 0.92
C ASN A 2 -20.39 11.76 1.56
N SER A 3 -19.67 10.81 0.97
CA SER A 3 -18.31 10.50 1.38
C SER A 3 -17.44 11.73 1.12
N GLN A 4 -16.82 12.26 2.16
CA GLN A 4 -15.80 13.30 2.03
C GLN A 4 -14.74 12.85 1.02
N PRO A 5 -14.22 13.74 0.16
CA PRO A 5 -13.14 13.39 -0.76
C PRO A 5 -11.95 12.84 0.05
N VAL A 6 -11.35 11.76 -0.42
CA VAL A 6 -10.15 11.18 0.21
C VAL A 6 -9.02 12.20 0.13
N PRO A 7 -8.41 12.61 1.25
CA PRO A 7 -7.28 13.53 1.23
C PRO A 7 -6.13 13.00 0.36
N SER A 8 -5.65 13.83 -0.55
CA SER A 8 -4.50 13.56 -1.42
C SER A 8 -3.20 14.11 -0.83
N GLY A 9 -2.06 13.63 -1.32
CA GLY A 9 -0.73 14.15 -0.95
C GLY A 9 -0.02 13.30 0.12
N PRO A 10 1.15 13.78 0.60
CA PRO A 10 1.95 13.04 1.56
C PRO A 10 1.31 13.09 2.96
N GLY A 11 1.67 12.12 3.80
CA GLY A 11 1.35 12.12 5.23
C GLY A 11 0.46 10.96 5.67
N ALA A 12 0.57 10.65 6.97
CA ALA A 12 -0.08 9.49 7.59
C ALA A 12 -1.61 9.53 7.50
N GLU A 13 -2.23 10.71 7.63
CA GLU A 13 -3.69 10.84 7.58
C GLU A 13 -4.25 10.62 6.17
N ALA A 14 -3.59 11.20 5.15
CA ALA A 14 -3.96 10.99 3.76
C ALA A 14 -3.85 9.51 3.37
N PHE A 15 -2.77 8.85 3.79
CA PHE A 15 -2.60 7.43 3.52
C PHE A 15 -3.59 6.55 4.29
N ARG A 16 -3.89 6.86 5.56
CA ARG A 16 -4.93 6.15 6.33
C ARG A 16 -6.30 6.25 5.65
N ALA A 17 -6.71 7.45 5.22
CA ALA A 17 -7.97 7.63 4.51
C ALA A 17 -7.99 6.85 3.19
N ALA A 18 -6.86 6.78 2.49
CA ALA A 18 -6.73 5.98 1.27
C ALA A 18 -6.83 4.47 1.52
N ILE A 19 -6.26 3.96 2.63
CA ILE A 19 -6.45 2.56 3.05
C ILE A 19 -7.94 2.27 3.23
N HIS A 20 -8.66 3.13 3.94
CA HIS A 20 -10.09 2.93 4.19
C HIS A 20 -10.90 2.92 2.90
N ARG A 21 -10.58 3.85 1.97
CA ARG A 21 -11.21 3.86 0.65
C ARG A 21 -10.89 2.60 -0.15
N ALA A 22 -9.65 2.12 -0.12
CA ALA A 22 -9.28 0.88 -0.78
C ALA A 22 -10.04 -0.31 -0.18
N LEU A 23 -10.15 -0.42 1.14
CA LEU A 23 -10.92 -1.47 1.82
C LEU A 23 -12.41 -1.43 1.43
N ASP A 24 -13.00 -0.24 1.25
CA ASP A 24 -14.36 -0.10 0.75
C ASP A 24 -14.48 -0.62 -0.69
N ILE A 25 -13.52 -0.30 -1.58
CA ILE A 25 -13.47 -0.80 -2.95
C ILE A 25 -13.35 -2.34 -2.96
N LYS A 26 -12.55 -2.90 -2.05
CA LYS A 26 -12.37 -4.36 -1.91
C LYS A 26 -13.55 -5.06 -1.22
N GLY A 27 -14.55 -4.31 -0.73
CA GLY A 27 -15.68 -4.88 0.01
C GLY A 27 -15.32 -5.44 1.40
N ILE A 28 -14.19 -5.02 1.97
CA ILE A 28 -13.74 -5.47 3.30
C ILE A 28 -14.38 -4.56 4.36
N THR A 29 -15.50 -5.03 4.89
CA THR A 29 -16.35 -4.27 5.84
C THR A 29 -16.18 -4.68 7.29
N ASP A 30 -15.67 -5.89 7.56
CA ASP A 30 -15.46 -6.37 8.93
C ASP A 30 -14.47 -5.45 9.68
N PRO A 31 -14.86 -4.88 10.84
CA PRO A 31 -14.05 -3.88 11.53
C PRO A 31 -12.73 -4.45 12.07
N VAL A 32 -12.67 -5.74 12.40
CA VAL A 32 -11.44 -6.38 12.87
C VAL A 32 -10.47 -6.55 11.69
N ALA A 33 -10.97 -7.03 10.56
CA ALA A 33 -10.18 -7.15 9.33
C ALA A 33 -9.61 -5.81 8.88
N ARG A 34 -10.45 -4.76 8.85
CA ARG A 34 -10.02 -3.41 8.50
C ARG A 34 -8.90 -2.91 9.40
N ARG A 35 -8.96 -3.20 10.70
CA ARG A 35 -7.91 -2.83 11.65
C ARG A 35 -6.59 -3.56 11.37
N TYR A 36 -6.62 -4.84 11.03
CA TYR A 36 -5.40 -5.58 10.66
C TYR A 36 -4.73 -5.01 9.41
N TRP A 37 -5.52 -4.74 8.36
CA TRP A 37 -5.03 -4.11 7.14
C TRP A 37 -4.45 -2.72 7.40
N GLU A 38 -5.17 -1.86 8.14
CA GLU A 38 -4.69 -0.52 8.46
C GLU A 38 -3.35 -0.56 9.21
N ILE A 39 -3.24 -1.36 10.27
CA ILE A 39 -2.00 -1.45 11.05
C ILE A 39 -0.83 -1.87 10.15
N GLY A 40 -0.99 -2.95 9.38
CA GLY A 40 0.11 -3.46 8.55
C GLY A 40 0.52 -2.48 7.44
N MET A 41 -0.45 -1.89 6.75
CA MET A 41 -0.18 -0.95 5.66
C MET A 41 0.43 0.36 6.17
N MET A 42 0.00 0.85 7.34
CA MET A 42 0.60 2.04 7.95
C MET A 42 2.07 1.82 8.35
N VAL A 43 2.41 0.62 8.85
CA VAL A 43 3.81 0.25 9.14
C VAL A 43 4.64 0.21 7.86
N ALA A 44 4.12 -0.43 6.81
CA ALA A 44 4.81 -0.51 5.52
C ALA A 44 5.06 0.89 4.94
N ALA A 45 4.05 1.75 4.87
CA ALA A 45 4.19 3.10 4.33
C ALA A 45 5.14 4.00 5.14
N LYS A 46 5.17 3.86 6.47
CA LYS A 46 6.15 4.59 7.29
C LYS A 46 7.58 4.18 6.94
N ARG A 47 7.82 2.89 6.70
CA ARG A 47 9.14 2.34 6.40
C ARG A 47 9.61 2.63 4.98
N GLU A 48 8.70 2.53 4.02
CA GLU A 48 9.05 2.64 2.60
C GLU A 48 9.32 4.08 2.17
N SER A 49 8.55 5.06 2.67
CA SER A 49 8.72 6.45 2.21
C SER A 49 8.43 7.53 3.23
N ASP A 50 8.19 7.17 4.49
CA ASP A 50 7.63 8.08 5.50
C ASP A 50 6.33 8.76 5.02
N PHE A 51 5.43 7.96 4.45
CA PHE A 51 4.15 8.42 3.89
C PHE A 51 4.27 9.44 2.75
N ASN A 52 5.42 9.54 2.09
CA ASN A 52 5.59 10.43 0.95
C ASN A 52 5.08 9.77 -0.34
N ASN A 53 3.93 10.24 -0.85
CA ASN A 53 3.33 9.74 -2.08
C ASN A 53 4.06 10.21 -3.36
N LEU A 54 4.97 11.18 -3.23
CA LEU A 54 5.81 11.66 -4.32
C LEU A 54 7.21 11.04 -4.31
N ALA A 55 7.51 10.15 -3.36
CA ALA A 55 8.82 9.51 -3.25
C ALA A 55 9.19 8.73 -4.52
N VAL A 56 10.44 8.84 -4.96
CA VAL A 56 10.99 8.08 -6.08
C VAL A 56 12.38 7.61 -5.69
N ASN A 57 12.61 6.29 -5.74
CA ASN A 57 13.95 5.74 -5.56
C ASN A 57 14.64 5.62 -6.93
N ASN A 58 15.71 6.38 -7.14
CA ASN A 58 16.46 6.42 -8.41
C ASN A 58 17.83 5.73 -8.35
N TRP A 59 18.15 5.04 -7.25
CA TRP A 59 19.52 4.59 -6.98
C TRP A 59 19.70 3.07 -7.01
N ASP A 60 18.61 2.33 -6.82
CA ASP A 60 18.62 0.87 -6.72
C ASP A 60 18.72 0.16 -8.08
N SER A 61 18.73 -1.18 -8.05
CA SER A 61 18.79 -1.99 -9.27
C SER A 61 17.56 -1.84 -10.15
N ASN A 62 16.38 -1.57 -9.56
CA ASN A 62 15.15 -1.36 -10.33
C ASN A 62 15.22 -0.03 -11.11
N ALA A 63 15.71 1.04 -10.48
CA ALA A 63 15.94 2.32 -11.12
C ALA A 63 16.95 2.21 -12.27
N LYS A 64 18.06 1.50 -12.06
CA LYS A 64 19.05 1.21 -13.12
C LYS A 64 18.46 0.41 -14.27
N ALA A 65 17.47 -0.44 -14.00
CA ALA A 65 16.72 -1.20 -15.00
C ALA A 65 15.56 -0.40 -15.65
N GLY A 66 15.39 0.88 -15.30
CA GLY A 66 14.36 1.76 -15.87
C GLY A 66 12.97 1.63 -15.24
N ASP A 67 12.83 0.92 -14.12
CA ASP A 67 11.55 0.74 -13.41
C ASP A 67 11.69 1.11 -11.91
N PRO A 68 11.98 2.40 -11.59
CA PRO A 68 12.21 2.83 -10.22
C PRO A 68 10.97 2.62 -9.35
N THR A 69 11.15 2.41 -8.04
CA THR A 69 10.02 2.36 -7.09
C THR A 69 9.46 3.75 -6.82
N VAL A 70 8.13 3.85 -6.72
CA VAL A 70 7.42 5.14 -6.62
C VAL A 70 6.35 5.12 -5.53
N GLY A 71 6.21 6.26 -4.85
CA GLY A 71 5.13 6.63 -3.95
C GLY A 71 5.18 5.99 -2.57
N THR A 72 4.06 6.04 -1.86
CA THR A 72 3.92 5.72 -0.43
C THR A 72 4.38 4.31 -0.02
N LEU A 73 4.13 3.29 -0.84
CA LEU A 73 4.55 1.91 -0.60
C LEU A 73 5.70 1.48 -1.51
N GLN A 74 6.36 2.43 -2.20
CA GLN A 74 7.50 2.18 -3.07
C GLN A 74 7.26 1.04 -4.07
N PHE A 75 6.12 1.08 -4.77
CA PHE A 75 5.83 0.08 -5.80
C PHE A 75 6.72 0.26 -7.03
N LYS A 76 7.33 -0.84 -7.45
CA LYS A 76 7.86 -1.02 -8.81
C LYS A 76 6.71 -0.98 -9.83
N GLY A 77 6.92 -0.38 -11.00
CA GLY A 77 5.90 -0.18 -12.04
C GLY A 77 5.28 -1.48 -12.50
N THR A 78 6.11 -2.44 -12.92
CA THR A 78 5.65 -3.78 -13.32
C THR A 78 4.82 -4.51 -12.26
N THR A 79 5.14 -4.33 -10.97
CA THR A 79 4.33 -4.89 -9.88
C THR A 79 3.01 -4.14 -9.72
N PHE A 80 3.02 -2.80 -9.77
CA PHE A 80 1.80 -2.01 -9.71
C PHE A 80 0.84 -2.39 -10.83
N ASP A 81 1.33 -2.46 -12.07
CA ASP A 81 0.51 -2.79 -13.24
C ASP A 81 -0.13 -4.19 -13.12
N ALA A 82 0.61 -5.16 -12.58
CA ALA A 82 0.12 -6.53 -12.41
C ALA A 82 -0.96 -6.67 -11.33
N TYR A 83 -0.99 -5.76 -10.35
CA TYR A 83 -1.91 -5.83 -9.20
C TYR A 83 -2.84 -4.63 -9.09
N HIS A 84 -2.84 -3.74 -10.09
CA HIS A 84 -3.67 -2.54 -10.14
C HIS A 84 -5.14 -2.89 -9.95
N GLU A 85 -5.86 -2.07 -9.19
CA GLU A 85 -7.30 -2.24 -9.00
C GLU A 85 -8.07 -1.49 -10.10
N PRO A 86 -8.83 -2.19 -10.95
CA PRO A 86 -9.66 -1.54 -11.96
C PRO A 86 -10.60 -0.50 -11.35
N GLY A 87 -10.69 0.67 -11.99
CA GLY A 87 -11.51 1.79 -11.50
C GLY A 87 -10.78 2.73 -10.54
N THR A 88 -9.50 2.48 -10.21
CA THR A 88 -8.61 3.44 -9.55
C THR A 88 -7.68 4.13 -10.58
N PRO A 89 -7.10 5.30 -10.27
CA PRO A 89 -6.14 5.95 -11.17
C PRO A 89 -4.98 5.04 -11.55
N ASN A 90 -4.51 5.12 -12.80
CA ASN A 90 -3.28 4.44 -13.24
C ASN A 90 -2.04 5.31 -12.88
N ASP A 91 -1.89 5.62 -11.60
CA ASP A 91 -0.79 6.44 -11.07
C ASP A 91 -0.28 5.88 -9.75
N ARG A 92 1.02 5.55 -9.72
CA ARG A 92 1.71 5.10 -8.50
C ARG A 92 1.82 6.18 -7.43
N ARG A 93 1.54 7.45 -7.72
CA ARG A 93 1.51 8.53 -6.71
C ARG A 93 0.13 8.72 -6.09
N ASP A 94 -0.90 8.05 -6.62
CA ASP A 94 -2.23 8.03 -6.03
C ASP A 94 -2.27 7.04 -4.86
N ASN A 95 -2.59 7.56 -3.65
CA ASN A 95 -2.59 6.75 -2.45
C ASN A 95 -3.67 5.65 -2.47
N VAL A 96 -4.84 5.90 -3.10
CA VAL A 96 -5.93 4.92 -3.16
C VAL A 96 -5.56 3.78 -4.10
N ALA A 97 -5.04 4.10 -5.29
CA ALA A 97 -4.56 3.12 -6.25
C ALA A 97 -3.44 2.25 -5.67
N GLN A 98 -2.47 2.85 -4.96
CA GLN A 98 -1.43 2.09 -4.29
C GLN A 98 -1.95 1.20 -3.16
N ALA A 99 -2.85 1.71 -2.33
CA ALA A 99 -3.41 0.92 -1.23
C ALA A 99 -4.19 -0.28 -1.77
N ALA A 100 -5.01 -0.09 -2.81
CA ALA A 100 -5.75 -1.17 -3.44
C ALA A 100 -4.81 -2.19 -4.12
N ALA A 101 -3.79 -1.71 -4.85
CA ALA A 101 -2.77 -2.57 -5.44
C ALA A 101 -1.99 -3.38 -4.40
N PHE A 102 -1.71 -2.80 -3.22
CA PHE A 102 -1.07 -3.51 -2.12
C PHE A 102 -1.93 -4.64 -1.56
N ILE A 103 -3.23 -4.42 -1.37
CA ILE A 103 -4.14 -5.48 -0.93
C ILE A 103 -4.15 -6.63 -1.94
N ASN A 104 -4.27 -6.32 -3.23
CA ASN A 104 -4.20 -7.31 -4.31
C ASN A 104 -2.85 -8.05 -4.33
N TYR A 105 -1.74 -7.33 -4.19
CA TYR A 105 -0.39 -7.90 -4.15
C TYR A 105 -0.20 -8.82 -2.94
N ALA A 106 -0.61 -8.38 -1.75
CA ALA A 106 -0.52 -9.16 -0.52
C ALA A 106 -1.32 -10.47 -0.63
N MET A 107 -2.57 -10.41 -1.12
CA MET A 107 -3.42 -11.58 -1.29
C MET A 107 -2.94 -12.49 -2.45
N GLY A 108 -2.52 -11.92 -3.57
CA GLY A 108 -2.11 -12.67 -4.76
C GLY A 108 -0.74 -13.32 -4.63
N ARG A 109 0.26 -12.55 -4.19
CA ARG A 109 1.66 -12.99 -4.12
C ARG A 109 2.02 -13.70 -2.83
N TYR A 110 1.49 -13.23 -1.70
CA TYR A 110 1.82 -13.75 -0.36
C TYR A 110 0.70 -14.59 0.24
N ARG A 111 -0.47 -14.68 -0.43
CA ARG A 111 -1.63 -15.43 0.06
C ARG A 111 -2.13 -14.92 1.41
N VAL A 112 -1.98 -13.63 1.71
CA VAL A 112 -2.56 -13.00 2.90
C VAL A 112 -4.07 -13.23 2.90
N ASN A 113 -4.63 -13.56 4.06
CA ASN A 113 -6.07 -13.77 4.20
C ASN A 113 -6.83 -12.46 3.99
N ILE A 114 -8.06 -12.54 3.50
CA ILE A 114 -8.90 -11.35 3.31
C ILE A 114 -9.16 -10.60 4.64
N ASP A 115 -9.15 -11.32 5.76
CA ASP A 115 -9.25 -10.76 7.10
C ASP A 115 -7.98 -10.01 7.57
N GLY A 116 -6.89 -10.04 6.79
CA GLY A 116 -5.65 -9.33 7.08
C GLY A 116 -4.87 -9.83 8.31
N SER A 117 -5.38 -10.83 9.03
CA SER A 117 -4.84 -11.28 10.32
C SER A 117 -3.40 -11.78 10.26
N ASP A 118 -2.98 -12.27 9.09
CA ASP A 118 -1.65 -12.84 8.85
C ASP A 118 -0.74 -11.94 8.00
N LEU A 119 -1.15 -10.70 7.73
CA LEU A 119 -0.41 -9.74 6.91
C LEU A 119 1.02 -9.52 7.45
N ALA A 120 1.14 -9.17 8.73
CA ALA A 120 2.44 -8.92 9.37
C ALA A 120 3.34 -10.18 9.37
N ALA A 121 2.74 -11.37 9.54
CA ALA A 121 3.49 -12.62 9.52
C ALA A 121 4.06 -12.93 8.13
N LYS A 122 3.33 -12.56 7.06
CA LYS A 122 3.66 -12.87 5.66
C LYS A 122 4.48 -11.78 4.96
N ILE A 123 4.36 -10.53 5.38
CA ILE A 123 5.04 -9.38 4.77
C ILE A 123 5.78 -8.61 5.86
N GLN A 124 7.10 -8.76 5.89
CA GLN A 124 7.95 -8.17 6.94
C GLN A 124 7.83 -6.65 7.03
N GLN A 125 7.67 -5.95 5.90
CA GLN A 125 7.50 -4.49 5.92
C GLN A 125 6.20 -4.05 6.61
N ALA A 126 5.20 -4.93 6.72
CA ALA A 126 3.97 -4.70 7.44
C ALA A 126 4.02 -5.12 8.92
N ASP A 127 5.15 -5.66 9.40
CA ASP A 127 5.29 -6.16 10.77
C ASP A 127 5.92 -5.11 11.70
N PRO A 128 5.18 -4.53 12.67
CA PRO A 128 5.73 -3.52 13.59
C PRO A 128 6.76 -4.08 14.58
N SER A 129 6.79 -5.39 14.82
CA SER A 129 7.65 -6.04 15.81
C SER A 129 9.03 -6.42 15.27
N ARG A 130 9.22 -6.39 13.94
CA ARG A 130 10.48 -6.73 13.29
C ARG A 130 11.19 -5.49 12.77
N SER A 131 12.52 -5.49 12.82
CA SER A 131 13.31 -4.46 12.15
C SER A 131 13.00 -4.44 10.64
N PRO A 132 12.99 -3.24 10.01
CA PRO A 132 12.92 -3.16 8.55
C PRO A 132 14.05 -3.99 7.94
N LYS A 133 13.77 -4.80 6.91
CA LYS A 133 14.84 -5.30 6.06
C LYS A 133 15.25 -4.16 5.14
N GLY A 134 16.51 -3.73 5.24
CA GLY A 134 17.13 -2.93 4.20
C GLY A 134 17.15 -3.73 2.90
N TYR A 135 17.01 -3.00 1.79
CA TYR A 135 17.15 -3.53 0.42
C TYR A 135 18.49 -4.23 0.21
#